data_AF-A0A8T5BF78-F1
#
_entry.id   AF-A0A8T5BF78-F1
#
_cell.length_a   1.000
_cell.length_b   1.000
_cell.length_c   1.000
_cell.angle_alpha   90.00
_cell.angle_beta   90.00
_cell.angle_gamma   90.00
#
_symmetry.space_group_name_H-M   'P 1'
#
loop_
_entity.id
_entity.type
_entity.pdbx_description
1 polymer ?
#
loop_
_entity_poly.entity_id
_entity_poly.type
_entity_poly.pdbx_seq_one_letter_code
_entity_poly.pdbx_strand_id
1 'polypeptide(L)'
;MIDLSQYPVVDDHCHPFLPWREDKEFPQLFNLSTLNIPRVHCENTLLYRKVIRELSRVLDCPLDLDVVVKRRREEYSSNPSGYIERLFNDAKISTLILDMGYPSVEYSGYSIPLEEFRKLVRCSLRCIYRIEPLLFRILQADPTFEEMLDRFMGSLDRAVKTDGYIGFKSVVAYRVGLRNLKQDENSAREAYRRLKGKDFLRVPLRERDPKSVEDERVLRGYLLCRALEKSIDLDVPFQIHTGIGDSPQID
;
A
#
# COMPACT_ATOMS: atom_id res chain seq x y z
N MET A 1 -18.93 5.09 28.72
CA MET A 1 -18.67 4.94 27.27
C MET A 1 -17.92 6.18 26.83
N ILE A 2 -16.78 6.06 26.15
CA ILE A 2 -16.01 7.21 25.68
C ILE A 2 -16.66 7.70 24.38
N ASP A 3 -17.07 8.97 24.33
CA ASP A 3 -17.57 9.59 23.10
C ASP A 3 -16.38 10.11 22.28
N LEU A 4 -16.14 9.48 21.13
CA LEU A 4 -15.09 9.86 20.19
C LEU A 4 -15.63 10.64 18.99
N SER A 5 -16.93 10.92 18.94
CA SER A 5 -17.59 11.49 17.76
C SER A 5 -17.04 12.86 17.36
N GLN A 6 -16.46 13.63 18.28
CA GLN A 6 -15.94 14.97 18.02
C GLN A 6 -14.47 15.02 17.59
N TYR A 7 -13.74 13.92 17.70
CA TYR A 7 -12.31 13.92 17.43
C TYR A 7 -12.02 13.81 15.94
N PRO A 8 -10.99 14.52 15.44
CA PRO A 8 -10.51 14.32 14.09
C PRO A 8 -9.91 12.92 13.93
N VAL A 9 -10.10 12.35 12.75
CA VAL A 9 -9.51 11.08 12.33
C VAL A 9 -8.16 11.34 11.68
N VAL A 10 -7.18 10.53 12.06
CA VAL A 10 -5.90 10.36 11.35
C VAL A 10 -5.97 8.98 10.72
N ASP A 11 -6.00 8.92 9.39
CA ASP A 11 -5.87 7.66 8.66
C ASP A 11 -4.40 7.28 8.62
N ASP A 12 -4.01 6.30 9.43
CA ASP A 12 -2.61 5.95 9.67
C ASP A 12 -2.00 5.06 8.58
N HIS A 13 -2.80 4.57 7.63
CA HIS A 13 -2.31 3.86 6.46
C HIS A 13 -3.28 3.92 5.28
N CYS A 14 -2.97 4.75 4.30
CA CYS A 14 -3.71 4.82 3.04
C CYS A 14 -2.78 4.99 1.83
N HIS A 15 -3.38 4.98 0.64
CA HIS A 15 -2.67 5.17 -0.63
C HIS A 15 -3.19 6.40 -1.36
N PRO A 16 -2.32 7.15 -2.06
CA PRO A 16 -2.78 8.15 -2.99
C PRO A 16 -3.59 7.46 -4.11
N PHE A 17 -4.57 8.17 -4.65
CA PHE A 17 -5.46 7.68 -5.70
C PHE A 17 -5.63 8.71 -6.82
N LEU A 18 -5.97 8.22 -8.01
CA LEU A 18 -6.28 9.08 -9.17
C LEU A 18 -7.79 9.24 -9.33
N PRO A 19 -8.29 10.46 -9.61
CA PRO A 19 -9.71 10.70 -9.81
C PRO A 19 -10.37 9.88 -10.92
N TRP A 20 -9.60 9.54 -11.95
CA TRP A 20 -10.07 8.87 -13.17
C TRP A 20 -9.81 7.35 -13.17
N ARG A 21 -9.39 6.76 -12.03
CA ARG A 21 -9.02 5.34 -11.91
C ARG A 21 -10.20 4.41 -11.64
N GLU A 22 -11.44 4.90 -11.58
CA GLU A 22 -12.64 4.06 -11.52
C GLU A 22 -12.89 3.40 -12.90
N ASP A 23 -12.12 2.35 -13.18
CA ASP A 23 -12.14 1.60 -14.45
C ASP A 23 -13.08 0.38 -14.41
N LYS A 24 -13.78 0.17 -13.28
CA LYS A 24 -14.73 -0.91 -13.05
C LYS A 24 -16.06 -0.37 -12.53
N GLU A 25 -17.10 -1.19 -12.67
CA GLU A 25 -18.39 -0.94 -12.02
C GLU A 25 -18.23 -0.80 -10.50
N PHE A 26 -18.97 0.12 -9.89
CA PHE A 26 -18.81 0.49 -8.48
C PHE A 26 -18.82 -0.72 -7.50
N PRO A 27 -19.71 -1.73 -7.63
CA PRO A 27 -19.67 -2.92 -6.77
C PRO A 27 -18.36 -3.72 -6.85
N GLN A 28 -17.66 -3.69 -8.00
CA GLN A 28 -16.39 -4.39 -8.17
C GLN A 28 -15.25 -3.77 -7.36
N LEU A 29 -15.37 -2.50 -6.98
CA LEU A 29 -14.34 -1.80 -6.21
C LEU A 29 -14.30 -2.24 -4.74
N PHE A 30 -15.28 -3.03 -4.30
CA PHE A 30 -15.39 -3.53 -2.91
C PHE A 30 -14.98 -4.99 -2.77
N ASN A 31 -14.33 -5.56 -3.80
CA ASN A 31 -13.71 -6.87 -3.71
C ASN A 31 -12.21 -6.77 -3.95
N LEU A 32 -11.45 -7.59 -3.21
CA LEU A 32 -9.99 -7.72 -3.34
C LEU A 32 -9.62 -8.82 -4.36
N SER A 33 -10.53 -9.13 -5.28
CA SER A 33 -10.29 -10.14 -6.31
C SER A 33 -9.98 -9.49 -7.64
N THR A 34 -9.05 -10.06 -8.39
CA THR A 34 -8.87 -9.71 -9.80
C THR A 34 -9.91 -10.39 -10.69
N LEU A 35 -10.77 -11.26 -10.13
CA LEU A 35 -11.84 -11.93 -10.85
C LEU A 35 -13.03 -10.98 -11.02
N ASN A 36 -13.72 -11.11 -12.15
CA ASN A 36 -14.98 -10.40 -12.36
C ASN A 36 -16.09 -11.11 -11.58
N ILE A 37 -16.36 -10.66 -10.36
CA ILE A 37 -17.36 -11.26 -9.48
C ILE A 37 -18.76 -10.80 -9.91
N PRO A 38 -19.76 -11.69 -10.08
CA PRO A 38 -21.10 -11.27 -10.45
C PRO A 38 -21.66 -10.20 -9.49
N ARG A 39 -22.29 -9.16 -10.04
CA ARG A 39 -22.82 -8.00 -9.30
C ARG A 39 -23.63 -8.40 -8.06
N VAL A 40 -24.50 -9.40 -8.20
CA VAL A 40 -25.34 -9.93 -7.11
C VAL A 40 -24.53 -10.39 -5.90
N HIS A 41 -23.28 -10.87 -6.07
CA HIS A 41 -22.44 -11.26 -4.95
C HIS A 41 -21.74 -10.05 -4.31
N CYS A 42 -21.25 -9.11 -5.12
CA CYS A 42 -20.61 -7.89 -4.63
C CYS A 42 -21.57 -7.04 -3.79
N GLU A 43 -22.81 -6.89 -4.25
CA GLU A 43 -23.81 -6.03 -3.61
C GLU A 43 -24.32 -6.60 -2.28
N ASN A 44 -24.11 -7.88 -2.02
CA ASN A 44 -24.50 -8.54 -0.79
C ASN A 44 -23.37 -8.63 0.25
N THR A 45 -22.23 -7.99 0.00
CA THR A 45 -21.19 -7.83 1.02
C THR A 45 -21.58 -6.78 2.07
N LEU A 46 -21.20 -7.02 3.33
CA LEU A 46 -21.46 -6.07 4.42
C LEU A 46 -20.81 -4.71 4.16
N LEU A 47 -19.59 -4.71 3.60
CA LEU A 47 -18.86 -3.49 3.26
C LEU A 47 -19.63 -2.65 2.23
N TYR A 48 -20.06 -3.26 1.12
CA TYR A 48 -20.81 -2.54 0.09
C TYR A 48 -22.11 -1.96 0.64
N ARG A 49 -22.90 -2.77 1.36
CA ARG A 49 -24.18 -2.33 1.97
C ARG A 49 -23.97 -1.17 2.95
N LYS A 50 -22.91 -1.22 3.77
CA LYS A 50 -22.56 -0.11 4.67
C LYS A 50 -22.21 1.14 3.87
N VAL A 51 -21.35 1.04 2.87
CA VAL A 51 -20.92 2.20 2.06
C VAL A 51 -22.09 2.85 1.34
N ILE A 52 -22.99 2.07 0.74
CA ILE A 52 -24.19 2.60 0.11
C ILE A 52 -25.08 3.35 1.11
N ARG A 53 -25.25 2.81 2.32
CA ARG A 53 -26.01 3.48 3.38
C ARG A 53 -25.37 4.79 3.84
N GLU A 54 -24.05 4.81 4.05
CA GLU A 54 -23.35 6.05 4.42
C GLU A 54 -23.39 7.07 3.28
N LEU A 55 -23.22 6.64 2.02
CA LEU A 55 -23.33 7.53 0.86
C LEU A 55 -24.75 8.09 0.69
N SER A 56 -25.80 7.27 0.87
CA SER A 56 -27.19 7.75 0.87
C SER A 56 -27.40 8.87 1.89
N ARG A 57 -26.86 8.70 3.12
CA ARG A 57 -26.92 9.74 4.16
C ARG A 57 -26.13 10.99 3.78
N VAL A 58 -24.88 10.83 3.35
CA VAL A 58 -23.99 11.96 3.08
C VAL A 58 -24.46 12.74 1.85
N LEU A 59 -24.96 12.06 0.82
CA LEU A 59 -25.44 12.65 -0.43
C LEU A 59 -26.91 13.07 -0.39
N ASP A 60 -27.59 12.80 0.74
CA ASP A 60 -29.01 13.10 0.96
C ASP A 60 -29.91 12.57 -0.17
N CYS A 61 -29.83 11.27 -0.43
CA CYS A 61 -30.64 10.60 -1.44
C CYS A 61 -31.27 9.31 -0.90
N PRO A 62 -32.37 8.81 -1.49
CA PRO A 62 -33.03 7.58 -1.07
C PRO A 62 -32.06 6.40 -0.97
N LEU A 63 -32.26 5.54 0.03
CA LEU A 63 -31.48 4.32 0.23
C LEU A 63 -31.87 3.25 -0.80
N ASP A 64 -31.36 3.42 -2.01
CA ASP A 64 -31.45 2.50 -3.13
C ASP A 64 -30.09 2.38 -3.82
N LEU A 65 -29.71 1.16 -4.22
CA LEU A 65 -28.36 0.89 -4.74
C LEU A 65 -28.06 1.72 -5.99
N ASP A 66 -28.96 1.71 -6.97
CA ASP A 66 -28.74 2.37 -8.25
C ASP A 66 -28.85 3.89 -8.13
N VAL A 67 -29.79 4.37 -7.31
CA VAL A 67 -29.94 5.81 -7.02
C VAL A 67 -28.68 6.38 -6.36
N VAL A 68 -28.12 5.69 -5.37
CA VAL A 68 -26.91 6.14 -4.66
C VAL A 68 -25.70 6.14 -5.60
N VAL A 69 -25.50 5.08 -6.39
CA VAL A 69 -24.38 4.99 -7.34
C VAL A 69 -24.48 6.08 -8.42
N LYS A 70 -25.69 6.30 -8.96
CA LYS A 70 -25.93 7.37 -9.93
C LYS A 70 -25.63 8.74 -9.35
N ARG A 71 -26.17 9.05 -8.16
CA ARG A 71 -25.95 10.33 -7.47
C ARG A 71 -24.46 10.55 -7.18
N ARG A 72 -23.76 9.54 -6.68
CA ARG A 72 -22.30 9.59 -6.48
C ARG A 72 -21.58 10.01 -7.76
N ARG A 73 -21.90 9.37 -8.90
CA ARG A 73 -21.25 9.64 -10.19
C ARG A 73 -21.49 11.09 -10.66
N GLU A 74 -22.71 11.58 -10.51
CA GLU A 74 -23.10 12.96 -10.87
C GLU A 74 -22.32 13.98 -10.04
N GLU A 75 -22.34 13.83 -8.71
CA GLU A 75 -21.65 14.72 -7.77
C GLU A 75 -20.13 14.71 -8.03
N TYR A 76 -19.54 13.52 -8.17
CA TYR A 76 -18.12 13.37 -8.45
C TYR A 76 -17.71 14.02 -9.77
N SER A 77 -18.46 13.79 -10.85
CA SER A 77 -18.12 14.32 -12.18
C SER A 77 -18.22 15.84 -12.25
N SER A 78 -19.11 16.44 -11.45
CA SER A 78 -19.29 17.88 -11.40
C SER A 78 -18.18 18.62 -10.64
N ASN A 79 -17.71 18.06 -9.52
CA ASN A 79 -16.67 18.66 -8.67
C ASN A 79 -15.95 17.58 -7.85
N PRO A 80 -14.91 16.91 -8.40
CA PRO A 80 -14.21 15.83 -7.72
C PRO A 80 -13.62 16.23 -6.36
N SER A 81 -12.92 17.36 -6.29
CA SER A 81 -12.28 17.84 -5.05
C SER A 81 -13.31 18.19 -3.99
N GLY A 82 -14.41 18.86 -4.37
CA GLY A 82 -15.50 19.19 -3.44
C GLY A 82 -16.24 17.94 -2.93
N TYR A 83 -16.42 16.93 -3.80
CA TYR A 83 -16.98 15.64 -3.40
C TYR A 83 -16.09 14.94 -2.36
N ILE A 84 -14.78 14.86 -2.61
CA ILE A 84 -13.83 14.22 -1.70
C ILE A 84 -13.76 14.98 -0.37
N GLU A 85 -13.70 16.32 -0.42
CA GLU A 85 -13.73 17.18 0.77
C GLU A 85 -15.00 16.95 1.59
N ARG A 86 -16.18 16.85 0.95
CA ARG A 86 -17.45 16.54 1.64
C ARG A 86 -17.37 15.20 2.38
N LEU A 87 -16.84 14.15 1.74
CA LEU A 87 -16.68 12.84 2.38
C LEU A 87 -15.69 12.89 3.55
N PHE A 88 -14.55 13.57 3.38
CA PHE A 88 -13.52 13.65 4.42
C PHE A 88 -14.01 14.46 5.62
N ASN A 89 -14.74 15.56 5.39
CA ASN A 89 -15.32 16.38 6.45
C ASN A 89 -16.38 15.61 7.24
N ASP A 90 -17.25 14.87 6.57
CA ASP A 90 -18.25 14.01 7.24
C ASP A 90 -17.58 12.92 8.09
N ALA A 91 -16.52 12.29 7.57
CA ALA A 91 -15.71 11.31 8.29
C ALA A 91 -14.70 11.92 9.29
N LYS A 92 -14.64 13.25 9.39
CA LYS A 92 -13.68 14.02 10.21
C LYS A 92 -12.21 13.70 9.92
N ILE A 93 -11.88 13.28 8.70
CA ILE A 93 -10.50 12.98 8.28
C ILE A 93 -9.71 14.26 8.19
N SER A 94 -8.76 14.43 9.11
CA SER A 94 -7.89 15.60 9.19
C SER A 94 -6.50 15.36 8.59
N THR A 95 -6.06 14.11 8.60
CA THR A 95 -4.70 13.71 8.21
C THR A 95 -4.72 12.36 7.52
N LEU A 96 -3.96 12.24 6.44
CA LEU A 96 -3.66 11.00 5.76
C LEU A 96 -2.17 10.67 5.90
N ILE A 97 -1.85 9.45 6.33
CA ILE A 97 -0.51 8.89 6.29
C ILE A 97 -0.42 7.97 5.06
N LEU A 98 0.25 8.49 4.02
CA LEU A 98 0.32 7.90 2.70
C LEU A 98 1.52 6.95 2.59
N ASP A 99 1.25 5.71 2.25
CA ASP A 99 2.26 4.79 1.75
C ASP A 99 2.56 5.11 0.28
N MET A 100 3.70 5.76 0.06
CA MET A 100 4.14 6.22 -1.26
C MET A 100 4.79 5.11 -2.11
N GLY A 101 4.83 3.85 -1.64
CA GLY A 101 5.24 2.72 -2.46
C GLY A 101 4.10 2.03 -3.20
N TYR A 102 2.86 2.53 -3.05
CA TYR A 102 1.73 2.09 -3.85
C TYR A 102 0.76 3.24 -4.14
N PRO A 103 0.32 3.44 -5.39
CA PRO A 103 0.81 2.76 -6.59
C PRO A 103 2.28 3.12 -6.89
N SER A 104 3.00 2.19 -7.48
CA SER A 104 4.40 2.38 -7.89
C SER A 104 4.61 1.92 -9.33
N VAL A 105 5.64 2.47 -9.98
CA VAL A 105 5.92 2.17 -11.40
C VAL A 105 6.24 0.68 -11.58
N GLU A 106 6.93 0.10 -10.60
CA GLU A 106 7.40 -1.29 -10.60
C GLU A 106 6.25 -2.30 -10.51
N TYR A 107 5.21 -2.00 -9.74
CA TYR A 107 4.13 -2.95 -9.44
C TYR A 107 2.81 -2.59 -10.11
N SER A 108 2.52 -1.30 -10.28
CA SER A 108 1.25 -0.80 -10.82
C SER A 108 1.39 -0.17 -12.21
N GLY A 109 2.62 0.09 -12.68
CA GLY A 109 2.91 0.78 -13.94
C GLY A 109 2.76 2.30 -13.89
N TYR A 110 2.47 2.87 -12.71
CA TYR A 110 2.35 4.31 -12.50
C TYR A 110 2.63 4.67 -11.05
N SER A 111 2.93 5.94 -10.78
CA SER A 111 2.99 6.50 -9.43
C SER A 111 2.22 7.82 -9.40
N ILE A 112 1.89 8.29 -8.20
CA ILE A 112 1.18 9.55 -8.02
C ILE A 112 2.09 10.51 -7.25
N PRO A 113 2.55 11.61 -7.88
CA PRO A 113 3.32 12.62 -7.17
C PRO A 113 2.52 13.22 -6.02
N LEU A 114 3.16 13.38 -4.86
CA LEU A 114 2.52 13.92 -3.65
C LEU A 114 1.90 15.30 -3.89
N GLU A 115 2.55 16.15 -4.69
CA GLU A 115 2.07 17.48 -5.05
C GLU A 115 0.76 17.44 -5.86
N GLU A 116 0.60 16.46 -6.75
CA GLU A 116 -0.66 16.30 -7.50
C GLU A 116 -1.78 15.78 -6.59
N PHE A 117 -1.46 14.83 -5.71
CA PHE A 117 -2.43 14.33 -4.74
C PHE A 117 -2.87 15.42 -3.75
N ARG A 118 -1.96 16.31 -3.34
CA ARG A 118 -2.26 17.45 -2.47
C ARG A 118 -3.25 18.43 -3.07
N LYS A 119 -3.29 18.58 -4.40
CA LYS A 119 -4.31 19.42 -5.07
C LYS A 119 -5.70 18.81 -5.00
N LEU A 120 -5.79 17.49 -4.85
CA LEU A 120 -7.04 16.75 -4.84
C LEU A 120 -7.73 16.76 -3.47
N VAL A 121 -6.96 16.63 -2.39
CA VAL A 121 -7.47 16.49 -1.02
C VAL A 121 -7.13 17.70 -0.15
N ARG A 122 -8.06 18.10 0.72
CA ARG A 122 -7.92 19.26 1.60
C ARG A 122 -7.69 18.83 3.06
N CYS A 123 -6.64 18.05 3.28
CA CYS A 123 -6.25 17.58 4.61
C CYS A 123 -4.71 17.53 4.73
N SER A 124 -4.21 17.33 5.95
CA SER A 124 -2.78 17.18 6.18
C SER A 124 -2.26 15.88 5.58
N LEU A 125 -1.14 15.94 4.88
CA LEU A 125 -0.49 14.76 4.32
C LEU A 125 0.83 14.48 5.03
N ARG A 126 1.05 13.20 5.34
CA ARG A 126 2.31 12.64 5.80
C ARG A 126 2.62 11.40 4.97
N CYS A 127 3.89 11.00 4.90
CA CYS A 127 4.31 9.91 4.04
C CYS A 127 5.10 8.86 4.84
N ILE A 128 4.86 7.59 4.53
CA ILE A 128 5.68 6.46 4.97
C ILE A 128 6.33 5.80 3.76
N TYR A 129 7.53 5.28 3.99
CA TYR A 129 8.39 4.76 2.93
C TYR A 129 8.32 3.24 2.90
N ARG A 130 7.64 2.69 1.88
CA ARG A 130 7.58 1.25 1.65
C ARG A 130 8.88 0.75 1.03
N ILE A 131 9.47 -0.27 1.65
CA ILE A 131 10.82 -0.72 1.30
C ILE A 131 10.84 -1.59 0.02
N GLU A 132 9.73 -2.20 -0.38
CA GLU A 132 9.72 -3.17 -1.49
C GLU A 132 10.02 -2.58 -2.88
N PRO A 133 9.46 -1.42 -3.29
CA PRO A 133 9.86 -0.77 -4.56
C PRO A 133 11.34 -0.36 -4.58
N LEU A 134 11.90 0.04 -3.43
CA LEU A 134 13.34 0.29 -3.30
C LEU A 134 14.13 -0.99 -3.52
N LEU A 135 13.77 -2.07 -2.82
CA LEU A 135 14.42 -3.37 -2.97
C LEU A 135 14.36 -3.87 -4.41
N PHE A 136 13.21 -3.76 -5.07
CA PHE A 136 13.07 -4.10 -6.48
C PHE A 136 14.09 -3.35 -7.35
N ARG A 137 14.18 -2.02 -7.22
CA ARG A 137 15.10 -1.19 -7.99
C ARG A 137 16.57 -1.50 -7.71
N ILE A 138 16.95 -1.65 -6.44
CA ILE A 138 18.33 -1.98 -6.06
C ILE A 138 18.71 -3.33 -6.65
N LEU A 139 17.85 -4.33 -6.48
CA LEU A 139 18.11 -5.69 -6.94
C LEU A 139 18.22 -5.75 -8.48
N GLN A 140 17.37 -5.02 -9.23
CA GLN A 140 17.44 -4.95 -10.69
C GLN A 140 18.75 -4.34 -11.22
N ALA A 141 19.43 -3.50 -10.42
CA ALA A 141 20.74 -2.94 -10.78
C ALA A 141 21.91 -3.94 -10.61
N ASP A 142 21.61 -5.17 -10.19
CA ASP A 142 22.55 -6.27 -9.97
C ASP A 142 23.84 -5.92 -9.19
N PRO A 143 23.76 -5.23 -8.03
CA PRO A 143 24.93 -4.84 -7.23
C PRO A 143 25.64 -6.05 -6.58
N THR A 144 26.79 -5.80 -5.94
CA THR A 144 27.32 -6.73 -4.92
C THR A 144 26.42 -6.74 -3.68
N PHE A 145 26.63 -7.67 -2.75
CA PHE A 145 25.84 -7.72 -1.51
C PHE A 145 26.08 -6.47 -0.65
N GLU A 146 27.33 -6.04 -0.54
CA GLU A 146 27.75 -4.83 0.17
C GLU A 146 27.10 -3.59 -0.44
N GLU A 147 27.20 -3.43 -1.75
CA GLU A 147 26.60 -2.30 -2.46
C GLU A 147 25.07 -2.28 -2.32
N MET A 148 24.43 -3.45 -2.34
CA MET A 148 22.99 -3.58 -2.09
C MET A 148 22.63 -3.08 -0.69
N LEU A 149 23.35 -3.56 0.32
CA LEU A 149 23.10 -3.21 1.71
C LEU A 149 23.35 -1.73 1.97
N ASP A 150 24.47 -1.18 1.47
CA ASP A 150 24.82 0.24 1.63
C ASP A 150 23.78 1.15 0.96
N ARG A 151 23.36 0.82 -0.27
CA ARG A 151 22.29 1.57 -0.97
C ARG A 151 20.97 1.48 -0.24
N PHE A 152 20.63 0.31 0.29
CA PHE A 152 19.40 0.09 1.04
C PHE A 152 19.38 0.93 2.32
N MET A 153 20.41 0.81 3.16
CA MET A 153 20.52 1.53 4.43
C MET A 153 20.61 3.05 4.22
N GLY A 154 21.41 3.50 3.24
CA GLY A 154 21.54 4.91 2.89
C GLY A 154 20.23 5.52 2.37
N SER A 155 19.40 4.74 1.66
CA SER A 155 18.09 5.18 1.20
C SER A 155 17.09 5.35 2.35
N LEU A 156 17.13 4.47 3.37
CA LEU A 156 16.30 4.61 4.57
C LEU A 156 16.68 5.86 5.38
N ASP A 157 18.00 6.10 5.55
CA ASP A 157 18.50 7.32 6.20
C ASP A 157 18.04 8.57 5.45
N ARG A 158 18.18 8.61 4.13
CA ARG A 158 17.74 9.73 3.29
C ARG A 158 16.23 9.95 3.37
N ALA A 159 15.44 8.87 3.31
CA ALA A 159 13.98 8.96 3.32
C ALA A 159 13.48 9.76 4.53
N VAL A 160 14.01 9.49 5.72
CA VAL A 160 13.60 10.19 6.95
C VAL A 160 14.30 11.55 7.08
N LYS A 161 15.64 11.59 6.96
CA LYS A 161 16.43 12.80 7.29
C LYS A 161 16.30 13.91 6.25
N THR A 162 16.04 13.55 4.99
CA THR A 162 16.05 14.50 3.88
C THR A 162 14.68 14.60 3.21
N ASP A 163 14.05 13.46 2.92
CA ASP A 163 12.83 13.44 2.11
C ASP A 163 11.55 13.58 2.96
N GLY A 164 11.67 13.62 4.29
CA GLY A 164 10.58 13.94 5.22
C GLY A 164 9.57 12.82 5.50
N TYR A 165 9.95 11.57 5.21
CA TYR A 165 9.12 10.41 5.57
C TYR A 165 9.08 10.21 7.09
N ILE A 166 7.90 9.89 7.62
CA ILE A 166 7.65 9.78 9.07
C ILE A 166 7.61 8.33 9.57
N GLY A 167 8.03 7.38 8.74
CA GLY A 167 7.94 5.95 9.05
C GLY A 167 8.22 5.08 7.86
N PHE A 168 8.34 3.78 8.12
CA PHE A 168 8.57 2.76 7.11
C PHE A 168 7.40 1.80 7.00
N LYS A 169 7.29 1.15 5.84
CA LYS A 169 6.33 0.07 5.59
C LYS A 169 7.04 -1.11 4.95
N SER A 170 6.63 -2.31 5.31
CA SER A 170 6.92 -3.53 4.56
C SER A 170 5.64 -4.30 4.21
N VAL A 171 5.62 -4.79 2.98
CA VAL A 171 4.65 -5.76 2.44
C VAL A 171 5.29 -7.15 2.27
N VAL A 172 6.35 -7.47 3.02
CA VAL A 172 7.06 -8.77 2.95
C VAL A 172 6.14 -9.98 3.13
N ALA A 173 5.04 -9.84 3.88
CA ALA A 173 4.04 -10.89 4.07
C ALA A 173 3.47 -11.38 2.73
N TYR A 174 3.30 -10.47 1.77
CA TYR A 174 2.81 -10.79 0.44
C TYR A 174 3.85 -11.52 -0.43
N ARG A 175 5.14 -11.41 -0.09
CA ARG A 175 6.23 -12.01 -0.87
C ARG A 175 6.64 -13.37 -0.36
N VAL A 176 6.88 -13.49 0.94
CA VAL A 176 7.50 -14.69 1.54
C VAL A 176 6.82 -15.16 2.83
N GLY A 177 5.74 -14.48 3.24
CA GLY A 177 5.09 -14.67 4.54
C GLY A 177 5.87 -14.03 5.69
N LEU A 178 5.39 -14.23 6.92
CA LEU A 178 5.96 -13.64 8.14
C LEU A 178 6.72 -14.63 9.03
N ARG A 179 6.78 -15.90 8.61
CA ARG A 179 7.40 -16.96 9.40
C ARG A 179 8.92 -16.97 9.19
N ASN A 180 9.67 -17.09 10.28
CA ASN A 180 11.14 -17.29 10.28
C ASN A 180 11.93 -16.18 9.56
N LEU A 181 11.54 -14.92 9.73
CA LEU A 181 12.19 -13.78 9.05
C LEU A 181 13.51 -13.33 9.68
N LYS A 182 13.81 -13.69 10.92
CA LYS A 182 15.10 -13.33 11.55
C LYS A 182 16.22 -14.19 10.96
N GLN A 183 17.22 -13.53 10.36
CA GLN A 183 18.33 -14.18 9.65
C GLN A 183 19.63 -13.43 9.95
N ASP A 184 20.76 -14.14 9.90
CA ASP A 184 22.09 -13.54 10.00
C ASP A 184 22.61 -13.08 8.63
N GLU A 185 23.62 -12.20 8.65
CA GLU A 185 24.18 -11.62 7.43
C GLU A 185 24.83 -12.66 6.51
N ASN A 186 25.52 -13.67 7.06
CA ASN A 186 26.19 -14.69 6.25
C ASN A 186 25.16 -15.53 5.48
N SER A 187 24.06 -15.90 6.14
CA SER A 187 22.94 -16.59 5.51
C SER A 187 22.31 -15.74 4.40
N ALA A 188 22.09 -14.44 4.64
CA ALA A 188 21.55 -13.52 3.64
C ALA A 188 22.47 -13.32 2.44
N ARG A 189 23.78 -13.22 2.68
CA ARG A 189 24.82 -13.09 1.66
C ARG A 189 24.90 -14.32 0.76
N GLU A 190 24.89 -15.51 1.36
CA GLU A 190 24.88 -16.77 0.61
C GLU A 190 23.58 -16.96 -0.17
N ALA A 191 22.44 -16.57 0.41
CA ALA A 191 21.15 -16.56 -0.29
C ALA A 191 21.20 -15.61 -1.50
N TYR A 192 21.66 -14.36 -1.31
CA TYR A 192 21.82 -13.38 -2.39
C TYR A 192 22.69 -13.91 -3.53
N ARG A 193 23.83 -14.54 -3.22
CA ARG A 193 24.73 -15.15 -4.21
C ARG A 193 24.02 -16.23 -5.03
N ARG A 194 23.26 -17.12 -4.38
CA ARG A 194 22.49 -18.19 -5.07
C ARG A 194 21.39 -17.63 -5.96
N LEU A 195 20.71 -16.60 -5.48
CA LEU A 195 19.63 -15.95 -6.19
C LEU A 195 20.15 -15.22 -7.44
N LYS A 196 21.22 -14.44 -7.32
CA LYS A 196 21.87 -13.72 -8.43
C LYS A 196 22.28 -14.66 -9.57
N GLY A 197 22.74 -15.87 -9.25
CA GLY A 197 23.09 -16.90 -10.25
C GLY A 197 21.92 -17.43 -11.10
N LYS A 198 20.67 -17.06 -10.79
CA LYS A 198 19.45 -17.59 -11.44
C LYS A 198 18.58 -16.53 -12.15
N ASP A 199 19.02 -15.28 -12.26
CA ASP A 199 18.21 -14.14 -12.76
C ASP A 199 16.80 -14.06 -12.11
N PHE A 200 16.71 -14.49 -10.84
CA PHE A 200 15.44 -14.74 -10.15
C PHE A 200 14.54 -13.51 -10.05
N LEU A 201 15.10 -12.30 -10.10
CA LEU A 201 14.39 -11.03 -10.00
C LEU A 201 13.42 -10.78 -11.15
N ARG A 202 13.65 -11.47 -12.28
CA ARG A 202 12.81 -11.38 -13.48
C ARG A 202 11.76 -12.49 -13.55
N VAL A 203 11.87 -13.51 -12.71
CA VAL A 203 10.93 -14.64 -12.67
C VAL A 203 9.79 -14.30 -11.72
N PRO A 204 8.50 -14.35 -12.14
CA PRO A 204 7.35 -14.18 -11.26
C PRO A 204 7.37 -15.16 -10.09
N LEU A 205 6.91 -14.73 -8.90
CA LEU A 205 6.95 -15.54 -7.67
C LEU A 205 6.36 -16.96 -7.85
N ARG A 206 5.29 -17.09 -8.64
CA ARG A 206 4.60 -18.36 -8.91
C ARG A 206 5.41 -19.34 -9.77
N GLU A 207 6.39 -18.83 -10.51
CA GLU A 207 7.25 -19.60 -11.41
C GLU A 207 8.61 -19.92 -10.76
N ARG A 208 8.86 -19.42 -9.54
CA ARG A 208 10.12 -19.66 -8.83
C ARG A 208 10.15 -21.05 -8.23
N ASP A 209 11.30 -21.71 -8.34
CA ASP A 209 11.54 -22.98 -7.65
C ASP A 209 11.50 -22.79 -6.11
N PRO A 210 11.08 -23.82 -5.34
CA PRO A 210 10.93 -23.69 -3.89
C PRO A 210 12.21 -23.23 -3.16
N LYS A 211 13.39 -23.59 -3.68
CA LYS A 211 14.65 -23.18 -3.06
C LYS A 211 14.93 -21.70 -3.26
N SER A 212 14.60 -21.14 -4.42
CA SER A 212 14.68 -19.70 -4.68
C SER A 212 13.71 -18.90 -3.81
N VAL A 213 12.51 -19.42 -3.53
CA VAL A 213 11.58 -18.78 -2.57
C VAL A 213 12.14 -18.76 -1.15
N GLU A 214 12.78 -19.85 -0.72
CA GLU A 214 13.45 -19.90 0.59
C GLU A 214 14.63 -18.93 0.68
N ASP A 215 15.48 -18.88 -0.34
CA ASP A 215 16.61 -17.95 -0.35
C ASP A 215 16.12 -16.49 -0.38
N GLU A 216 15.02 -16.18 -1.08
CA GLU A 216 14.40 -14.85 -1.04
C GLU A 216 13.83 -14.52 0.34
N ARG A 217 13.24 -15.50 1.04
CA ARG A 217 12.80 -15.35 2.42
C ARG A 217 13.96 -14.98 3.33
N VAL A 218 15.09 -15.67 3.18
CA VAL A 218 16.29 -15.39 3.97
C VAL A 218 16.78 -13.96 3.74
N LEU A 219 16.94 -13.56 2.47
CA LEU A 219 17.40 -12.22 2.10
C LEU A 219 16.44 -11.12 2.57
N ARG A 220 15.15 -11.24 2.27
CA ARG A 220 14.14 -10.23 2.64
C ARG A 220 13.95 -10.15 4.16
N GLY A 221 14.02 -11.28 4.85
CA GLY A 221 13.96 -11.34 6.31
C GLY A 221 15.11 -10.59 6.97
N TYR A 222 16.34 -10.79 6.48
CA TYR A 222 17.51 -10.03 6.91
C TYR A 222 17.31 -8.53 6.67
N LEU A 223 16.94 -8.12 5.45
CA LEU A 223 16.76 -6.71 5.10
C LEU A 223 15.63 -6.04 5.88
N LEU A 224 14.55 -6.76 6.17
CA LEU A 224 13.50 -6.29 7.06
C LEU A 224 14.04 -6.02 8.47
N CYS A 225 14.81 -6.93 9.05
CA CYS A 225 15.41 -6.74 10.37
C CYS A 225 16.32 -5.52 10.40
N ARG A 226 17.15 -5.32 9.36
CA ARG A 226 18.00 -4.13 9.22
C ARG A 226 17.19 -2.84 9.11
N ALA A 227 16.06 -2.88 8.41
CA ALA A 227 15.16 -1.74 8.28
C ALA A 227 14.41 -1.42 9.60
N LEU A 228 14.07 -2.45 10.38
CA LEU A 228 13.50 -2.30 11.73
C LEU A 228 14.53 -1.69 12.71
N GLU A 229 15.76 -2.18 12.70
CA GLU A 229 16.84 -1.58 13.50
C GLU A 229 17.06 -0.11 13.11
N LYS A 230 17.06 0.18 11.80
CA LYS A 230 17.14 1.55 11.29
C LYS A 230 15.96 2.42 11.73
N SER A 231 14.75 1.87 11.81
CA SER A 231 13.58 2.63 12.26
C SER A 231 13.68 3.00 13.74
N ILE A 232 14.25 2.10 14.56
CA ILE A 232 14.56 2.37 15.96
C ILE A 232 15.62 3.47 16.07
N ASP A 233 16.71 3.38 15.31
CA ASP A 233 17.78 4.39 15.30
C ASP A 233 17.29 5.79 14.89
N LEU A 234 16.30 5.84 13.99
CA LEU A 234 15.71 7.08 13.47
C LEU A 234 14.49 7.56 14.27
N ASP A 235 14.07 6.81 15.29
CA ASP A 235 12.86 7.07 16.09
C ASP A 235 11.59 7.26 15.24
N VAL A 236 11.37 6.34 14.29
CA VAL A 236 10.18 6.34 13.42
C VAL A 236 9.44 4.99 13.47
N PRO A 237 8.09 4.99 13.36
CA PRO A 237 7.31 3.75 13.31
C PRO A 237 7.63 2.91 12.08
N PHE A 238 7.45 1.59 12.24
CA PHE A 238 7.54 0.62 11.15
C PHE A 238 6.24 -0.18 11.06
N GLN A 239 5.56 -0.07 9.92
CA GLN A 239 4.36 -0.84 9.63
C GLN A 239 4.73 -2.13 8.89
N ILE A 240 4.18 -3.26 9.34
CA ILE A 240 4.33 -4.55 8.65
C ILE A 240 2.94 -5.02 8.27
N HIS A 241 2.72 -5.26 6.98
CA HIS A 241 1.46 -5.83 6.53
C HIS A 241 1.26 -7.24 7.11
N THR A 242 0.06 -7.55 7.56
CA THR A 242 -0.30 -8.88 8.05
C THR A 242 -1.71 -9.27 7.58
N GLY A 243 -1.97 -10.56 7.38
CA GLY A 243 -3.31 -11.06 7.08
C GLY A 243 -3.72 -10.97 5.61
N ILE A 244 -4.85 -10.32 5.34
CA ILE A 244 -5.58 -10.37 4.06
C ILE A 244 -4.73 -9.80 2.91
N GLY A 245 -4.78 -10.45 1.75
CA GLY A 245 -4.21 -9.96 0.51
C GLY A 245 -5.09 -10.29 -0.69
N ASP A 246 -4.67 -9.84 -1.88
CA ASP A 246 -5.49 -9.95 -3.08
C ASP A 246 -5.53 -11.38 -3.63
N SER A 247 -6.67 -11.78 -4.21
CA SER A 247 -6.82 -13.09 -4.85
C SER A 247 -7.01 -12.96 -6.36
N PRO A 248 -6.32 -13.76 -7.20
CA PRO A 248 -5.36 -14.79 -6.83
C PRO A 248 -3.97 -14.21 -6.51
N GLN A 249 -3.79 -12.88 -6.56
CA GLN A 249 -2.47 -12.27 -6.63
C GLN A 249 -1.64 -12.27 -5.35
N ILE A 250 -1.97 -11.67 -4.21
CA ILE A 250 -1.03 -11.37 -3.11
C ILE A 250 -0.06 -10.27 -3.55
N ASP A 251 -0.54 -9.01 -3.54
CA ASP A 251 0.21 -7.79 -3.90
C ASP A 251 1.35 -7.44 -2.92
#